data_AF-A0A1C6AR12-F1
#
_entry.id   AF-A0A1C6AR12-F1
#
_cell.length_a   1.000
_cell.length_b   1.000
_cell.length_c   1.000
_cell.angle_alpha   90.00
_cell.angle_beta   90.00
_cell.angle_gamma   90.00
#
_symmetry.space_group_name_H-M   'P 1'
#
loop_
_entity.id
_entity.type
_entity.pdbx_description
1 polymer ?
#
loop_
_entity_poly.entity_id
_entity_poly.type
_entity_poly.pdbx_seq_one_letter_code
_entity_poly.pdbx_strand_id
1 'polypeptide(L)'
;MFELEYCSNPEIGELHSSGIKFDYQYDVEFDSKLKTLDKFLFLVDMHTIIDSCAKDFLEITIDDFDEFWKINKRLLNFVNAVYGYKEYVNSYEPSLKSITEKYYNMKKWYRFLCDFRNYIIHQSIIIKDYRPSDGDVFINIEEVVSLLSEYDYPNDRYRRNAEEFTKWLECFKDDSLEIKDDIFLSMKNVTSLVVDEMSQMKNDVLLYAYRKSIQPSIEWLIKQIPIIDGKFQYVFVVDKGNLPESVREPNYAMEDFVRRMIKSLGVESVICKELFTVLSEKKYDYFYDGNCDLEDFINRSK
;
A
#
# COMPACT_ATOMS: atom_id res chain seq x y z
N MET A 1 8.70 13.71 -32.15
CA MET A 1 7.25 13.80 -32.50
C MET A 1 6.80 12.38 -32.69
N PHE A 2 5.76 11.97 -31.97
CA PHE A 2 5.37 10.57 -31.93
C PHE A 2 4.35 10.26 -33.02
N GLU A 3 4.39 9.03 -33.52
CA GLU A 3 3.42 8.50 -34.48
C GLU A 3 2.72 7.29 -33.85
N LEU A 4 1.40 7.19 -34.02
CA LEU A 4 0.65 6.02 -33.58
C LEU A 4 0.69 4.94 -34.64
N GLU A 5 1.31 3.83 -34.29
CA GLU A 5 1.26 2.57 -35.01
C GLU A 5 0.36 1.60 -34.24
N TYR A 6 -0.31 0.70 -34.94
CA TYR A 6 -1.18 -0.28 -34.32
C TYR A 6 -1.20 -1.61 -35.06
N CYS A 7 -1.61 -2.66 -34.37
CA CYS A 7 -1.89 -3.96 -34.99
C CYS A 7 -3.11 -4.62 -34.35
N SER A 8 -3.72 -5.55 -35.08
CA SER A 8 -4.81 -6.38 -34.57
C SER A 8 -4.31 -7.55 -33.72
N ASN A 9 -3.09 -8.03 -34.02
CA ASN A 9 -2.42 -9.09 -33.27
C ASN A 9 -0.91 -8.82 -33.17
N PRO A 10 -0.39 -8.49 -31.97
CA PRO A 10 1.04 -8.29 -31.76
C PRO A 10 1.91 -9.52 -32.04
N GLU A 11 1.38 -10.75 -32.06
CA GLU A 11 2.17 -11.98 -32.32
C GLU A 11 2.58 -12.07 -33.79
N ILE A 12 1.78 -11.47 -34.67
CA ILE A 12 1.97 -11.51 -36.12
C ILE A 12 2.87 -10.35 -36.57
N GLY A 13 2.93 -9.26 -35.79
CA GLY A 13 3.86 -8.14 -36.02
C GLY A 13 3.52 -7.26 -37.23
N GLU A 14 2.32 -7.38 -37.81
CA GLU A 14 1.86 -6.49 -38.88
C GLU A 14 1.41 -5.14 -38.32
N LEU A 15 2.34 -4.19 -38.27
CA LEU A 15 2.09 -2.82 -37.83
C LEU A 15 1.52 -1.96 -38.96
N HIS A 16 0.44 -1.25 -38.66
CA HIS A 16 -0.19 -0.25 -39.51
C HIS A 16 0.05 1.14 -38.93
N SER A 17 0.44 2.09 -39.78
CA SER A 17 0.41 3.50 -39.39
C SER A 17 -1.04 3.99 -39.38
N SER A 18 -1.42 4.70 -38.33
CA SER A 18 -2.71 5.40 -38.27
C SER A 18 -2.68 6.79 -38.91
N GLY A 19 -1.49 7.32 -39.18
CA GLY A 19 -1.29 8.73 -39.55
C GLY A 19 -1.53 9.73 -38.40
N ILE A 20 -1.92 9.27 -37.21
CA ILE A 20 -2.09 10.10 -36.01
C ILE A 20 -0.70 10.42 -35.45
N LYS A 21 -0.51 11.69 -35.11
CA LYS A 21 0.74 12.20 -34.54
C LYS A 21 0.49 12.87 -33.20
N PHE A 22 1.43 12.69 -32.29
CA PHE A 22 1.42 13.35 -30.99
C PHE A 22 2.66 14.22 -30.83
N ASP A 23 2.48 15.32 -30.10
CA ASP A 23 3.56 16.17 -29.66
C ASP A 23 4.25 15.57 -28.40
N TYR A 24 5.22 16.28 -27.86
CA TYR A 24 5.92 15.86 -26.64
C TYR A 24 5.05 15.94 -25.38
N GLN A 25 3.89 16.62 -25.43
CA GLN A 25 2.99 16.69 -24.28
C GLN A 25 2.33 15.34 -24.00
N TYR A 26 2.09 14.54 -25.05
CA TYR A 26 1.61 13.17 -24.91
C TYR A 26 2.55 12.31 -24.06
N ASP A 27 3.86 12.39 -24.32
CA ASP A 27 4.86 11.61 -23.60
C ASP A 27 4.87 11.92 -22.10
N VAL A 28 4.88 13.22 -21.79
CA VAL A 28 4.79 13.72 -20.41
C VAL A 28 3.50 13.25 -19.73
N GLU A 29 2.37 13.27 -20.43
CA GLU A 29 1.10 12.81 -19.88
C GLU A 29 1.07 11.30 -19.67
N PHE A 30 1.59 10.51 -20.61
CA PHE A 30 1.68 9.06 -20.53
C PHE A 30 2.53 8.63 -19.32
N ASP A 31 3.74 9.18 -19.17
CA ASP A 31 4.61 8.94 -18.02
C ASP A 31 3.95 9.32 -16.70
N SER A 32 3.16 10.40 -16.69
CA SER A 32 2.38 10.82 -15.53
C SER A 32 1.31 9.79 -15.16
N LYS A 33 0.63 9.18 -16.15
CA LYS A 33 -0.33 8.10 -15.88
C LYS A 33 0.37 6.85 -15.35
N LEU A 34 1.50 6.43 -15.93
CA LEU A 34 2.26 5.28 -15.43
C LEU A 34 2.71 5.47 -13.98
N LYS A 35 3.28 6.64 -13.66
CA LYS A 35 3.66 6.98 -12.29
C LYS A 35 2.45 6.94 -11.33
N THR A 36 1.27 7.29 -11.82
CA THR A 36 0.04 7.22 -11.02
C THR A 36 -0.37 5.77 -10.74
N LEU A 37 -0.28 4.89 -11.74
CA LEU A 37 -0.52 3.46 -11.59
C LEU A 37 0.48 2.82 -10.61
N ASP A 38 1.78 3.10 -10.77
CA ASP A 38 2.84 2.58 -9.92
C ASP A 38 2.72 3.02 -8.46
N LYS A 39 2.40 4.30 -8.22
CA LYS A 39 2.16 4.82 -6.86
C LYS A 39 1.02 4.08 -6.16
N PHE A 40 -0.03 3.76 -6.90
CA PHE A 40 -1.17 3.04 -6.34
C PHE A 40 -0.83 1.57 -6.06
N LEU A 41 -0.07 0.91 -6.95
CA LEU A 41 0.43 -0.44 -6.69
C LEU A 41 1.34 -0.47 -5.46
N PHE A 42 2.21 0.53 -5.30
CA PHE A 42 3.02 0.65 -4.09
C PHE A 42 2.17 0.85 -2.82
N LEU A 43 1.08 1.60 -2.90
CA LEU A 43 0.13 1.74 -1.79
C LEU A 43 -0.53 0.40 -1.40
N VAL A 44 -0.85 -0.44 -2.40
CA VAL A 44 -1.33 -1.83 -2.19
C VAL A 44 -0.24 -2.71 -1.56
N ASP A 45 0.99 -2.62 -2.08
CA ASP A 45 2.13 -3.38 -1.58
C ASP A 45 2.44 -3.04 -0.12
N MET A 46 2.33 -1.77 0.29
CA MET A 46 2.50 -1.36 1.68
C MET A 46 1.53 -2.09 2.61
N HIS A 47 0.26 -2.24 2.24
CA HIS A 47 -0.70 -3.01 3.04
C HIS A 47 -0.32 -4.49 3.11
N THR A 48 0.12 -5.07 2.00
CA THR A 48 0.58 -6.47 1.96
C THR A 48 1.80 -6.69 2.86
N ILE A 49 2.74 -5.73 2.89
CA ILE A 49 3.91 -5.76 3.77
C ILE A 49 3.47 -5.70 5.24
N ILE A 50 2.50 -4.84 5.58
CA ILE A 50 1.97 -4.75 6.95
C ILE A 50 1.33 -6.07 7.37
N ASP A 51 0.45 -6.63 6.53
CA ASP A 51 -0.23 -7.91 6.79
C ASP A 51 0.80 -9.04 7.00
N SER A 52 1.84 -9.08 6.15
CA SER A 52 2.94 -10.04 6.28
C SER A 52 3.77 -9.84 7.55
N CYS A 53 4.12 -8.59 7.91
CA CYS A 53 4.89 -8.30 9.11
C CYS A 53 4.10 -8.62 10.38
N ALA A 54 2.79 -8.36 10.38
CA ALA A 54 1.90 -8.70 11.47
C ALA A 54 1.84 -10.22 11.65
N LYS A 55 1.60 -10.96 10.58
CA LYS A 55 1.58 -12.43 10.60
C LYS A 55 2.89 -13.00 11.17
N ASP A 56 4.02 -12.55 10.64
CA ASP A 56 5.35 -12.98 11.08
C ASP A 56 5.61 -12.71 12.58
N PHE A 57 5.01 -11.66 13.14
CA PHE A 57 5.12 -11.34 14.56
C PHE A 57 4.12 -12.13 15.42
N LEU A 58 2.86 -12.27 14.99
CA LEU A 58 1.83 -12.99 15.74
C LEU A 58 2.14 -14.49 15.85
N GLU A 59 2.69 -15.08 14.79
CA GLU A 59 3.03 -16.50 14.70
C GLU A 59 4.35 -16.87 15.39
N ILE A 60 5.07 -15.90 15.96
CA ILE A 60 6.34 -16.19 16.63
C ILE A 60 6.11 -17.11 17.84
N THR A 61 6.82 -18.23 17.86
CA THR A 61 7.00 -19.09 19.03
C THR A 61 8.41 -18.86 19.56
N ILE A 62 8.60 -18.92 20.87
CA ILE A 62 9.90 -18.70 21.50
C ILE A 62 10.31 -20.00 22.19
N ASP A 63 11.33 -20.67 21.65
CA ASP A 63 11.98 -21.82 22.29
C ASP A 63 13.19 -21.37 23.12
N ASP A 64 13.70 -22.22 24.01
CA ASP A 64 14.84 -21.95 24.90
C ASP A 64 16.13 -21.61 24.13
N PHE A 65 16.18 -21.90 22.82
CA PHE A 65 17.29 -21.59 21.91
C PHE A 65 17.06 -20.35 21.03
N ASP A 66 15.88 -19.73 21.09
CA ASP A 66 15.57 -18.56 20.27
C ASP A 66 16.19 -17.29 20.85
N GLU A 67 16.95 -16.60 20.01
CA GLU A 67 17.61 -15.38 20.41
C GLU A 67 16.62 -14.22 20.45
N PHE A 68 16.56 -13.54 21.60
CA PHE A 68 15.71 -12.38 21.90
C PHE A 68 15.67 -11.30 20.81
N TRP A 69 16.76 -11.13 20.05
CA TRP A 69 16.81 -10.17 18.95
C TRP A 69 15.81 -10.49 17.82
N LYS A 70 15.42 -11.76 17.62
CA LYS A 70 14.46 -12.16 16.58
C LYS A 70 13.09 -11.55 16.85
N ILE A 71 12.62 -11.61 18.11
CA ILE A 71 11.34 -11.05 18.55
C ILE A 71 11.31 -9.55 18.30
N ASN A 72 12.38 -8.87 18.72
CA ASN A 72 12.52 -7.43 18.54
C ASN A 72 12.55 -7.02 17.07
N LYS A 73 13.24 -7.77 16.22
CA LYS A 73 13.26 -7.53 14.78
C LYS A 73 11.87 -7.67 14.17
N ARG A 74 11.09 -8.67 14.56
CA ARG A 74 9.72 -8.88 14.04
C ARG A 74 8.77 -7.77 14.46
N LEU A 75 8.77 -7.39 15.74
CA LEU A 75 7.96 -6.24 16.19
C LEU A 75 8.39 -4.96 15.46
N LEU A 76 9.70 -4.70 15.39
CA LEU A 76 10.25 -3.51 14.75
C LEU A 76 9.86 -3.41 13.28
N ASN A 77 9.88 -4.53 12.54
CA ASN A 77 9.43 -4.57 11.15
C ASN A 77 7.95 -4.20 11.04
N PHE A 78 7.08 -4.77 11.89
CA PHE A 78 5.66 -4.45 11.89
C PHE A 78 5.41 -2.98 12.23
N VAL A 79 5.99 -2.48 13.32
CA VAL A 79 5.84 -1.09 13.76
C VAL A 79 6.34 -0.11 12.71
N ASN A 80 7.48 -0.39 12.08
CA ASN A 80 8.01 0.44 10.99
C ASN A 80 7.16 0.37 9.71
N ALA A 81 6.56 -0.77 9.40
CA ALA A 81 5.66 -0.89 8.24
C ALA A 81 4.41 -0.03 8.44
N VAL A 82 3.79 -0.07 9.62
CA VAL A 82 2.62 0.76 9.95
C VAL A 82 2.98 2.24 9.95
N TYR A 83 4.10 2.62 10.57
CA TYR A 83 4.53 4.01 10.57
C TYR A 83 4.94 4.51 9.18
N GLY A 84 5.65 3.69 8.41
CA GLY A 84 6.03 3.99 7.03
C GLY A 84 4.81 4.24 6.16
N TYR A 85 3.75 3.44 6.34
CA TYR A 85 2.46 3.67 5.67
C TYR A 85 1.86 5.02 6.05
N LYS A 86 1.81 5.37 7.35
CA LYS A 86 1.34 6.69 7.81
C LYS A 86 2.07 7.84 7.09
N GLU A 87 3.40 7.78 6.99
CA GLU A 87 4.19 8.83 6.34
C GLU A 87 3.97 8.85 4.82
N TYR A 88 3.83 7.68 4.20
CA TYR A 88 3.55 7.58 2.78
C TYR A 88 2.18 8.17 2.44
N VAL A 89 1.12 7.81 3.17
CA VAL A 89 -0.21 8.37 2.92
C VAL A 89 -0.32 9.87 3.21
N ASN A 90 0.50 10.40 4.13
CA ASN A 90 0.58 11.84 4.41
C ASN A 90 1.20 12.64 3.25
N SER A 91 2.05 12.01 2.45
CA SER A 91 2.70 12.62 1.28
C SER A 91 2.11 12.15 -0.06
N TYR A 92 1.03 11.36 -0.01
CA TYR A 92 0.38 10.84 -1.19
C TYR A 92 -0.38 11.94 -1.93
N GLU A 93 -0.25 11.95 -3.26
CA GLU A 93 -1.02 12.81 -4.13
C GLU A 93 -1.92 11.96 -5.02
N PRO A 94 -3.24 12.20 -5.04
CA PRO A 94 -3.98 13.28 -4.37
C PRO A 94 -4.03 13.10 -2.85
N SER A 95 -4.11 14.20 -2.12
CA SER A 95 -4.14 14.18 -0.65
C SER A 95 -5.16 13.18 -0.09
N LEU A 96 -4.67 12.25 0.75
CA LEU A 96 -5.46 11.25 1.49
C LEU A 96 -5.82 11.70 2.91
N LYS A 97 -5.40 12.91 3.28
CA LYS A 97 -5.45 13.43 4.66
C LYS A 97 -6.84 13.36 5.29
N SER A 98 -7.88 13.71 4.54
CA SER A 98 -9.27 13.70 5.02
C SER A 98 -9.76 12.31 5.45
N ILE A 99 -9.19 11.25 4.87
CA ILE A 99 -9.50 9.86 5.20
C ILE A 99 -8.60 9.41 6.35
N THR A 100 -7.30 9.62 6.22
CA THR A 100 -6.31 9.05 7.15
C THR A 100 -6.30 9.73 8.52
N GLU A 101 -6.56 11.04 8.60
CA GLU A 101 -6.65 11.75 9.89
C GLU A 101 -7.84 11.27 10.72
N LYS A 102 -8.97 10.94 10.07
CA LYS A 102 -10.12 10.37 10.77
C LYS A 102 -9.72 9.08 11.49
N TYR A 103 -8.99 8.19 10.81
CA TYR A 103 -8.50 6.95 11.40
C TYR A 103 -7.48 7.22 12.50
N TYR A 104 -6.49 8.08 12.28
CA TYR A 104 -5.51 8.42 13.33
C TYR A 104 -6.18 9.00 14.60
N ASN A 105 -7.23 9.80 14.45
CA ASN A 105 -7.92 10.42 15.59
C ASN A 105 -8.92 9.48 16.28
N MET A 106 -9.56 8.56 15.54
CA MET A 106 -10.60 7.67 16.08
C MET A 106 -10.10 6.29 16.51
N LYS A 107 -9.00 5.81 15.93
CA LYS A 107 -8.50 4.44 16.13
C LYS A 107 -7.42 4.43 17.21
N LYS A 108 -7.79 3.85 18.35
CA LYS A 108 -6.97 3.84 19.57
C LYS A 108 -5.63 3.14 19.31
N TRP A 109 -5.66 1.95 18.70
CA TRP A 109 -4.48 1.10 18.60
C TRP A 109 -3.55 1.48 17.46
N TYR A 110 -4.10 1.87 16.31
CA TYR A 110 -3.33 2.42 15.19
C TYR A 110 -2.56 3.68 15.60
N ARG A 111 -3.24 4.60 16.31
CA ARG A 111 -2.57 5.80 16.86
C ARG A 111 -1.50 5.40 17.87
N PHE A 112 -1.79 4.44 18.74
CA PHE A 112 -0.84 3.98 19.75
C PHE A 112 0.43 3.47 19.08
N LEU A 113 0.31 2.62 18.05
CA LEU A 113 1.48 2.06 17.37
C LEU A 113 2.30 3.14 16.65
N CYS A 114 1.64 4.15 16.05
CA CYS A 114 2.31 5.26 15.39
C CYS A 114 3.10 6.13 16.39
N ASP A 115 2.51 6.42 17.54
CA ASP A 115 3.14 7.25 18.58
C ASP A 115 4.22 6.44 19.31
N PHE A 116 3.95 5.17 19.62
CA PHE A 116 4.90 4.22 20.18
C PHE A 116 6.17 4.13 19.33
N ARG A 117 6.04 4.01 18.00
CA ARG A 117 7.20 4.03 17.08
C ARG A 117 8.06 5.27 17.26
N ASN A 118 7.43 6.43 17.36
CA ASN A 118 8.12 7.72 17.36
C ASN A 118 8.99 7.94 18.60
N TYR A 119 8.60 7.38 19.74
CA TYR A 119 9.35 7.59 20.97
C TYR A 119 10.21 6.39 21.36
N ILE A 120 9.68 5.17 21.23
CA ILE A 120 10.26 3.98 21.84
C ILE A 120 11.37 3.38 21.00
N ILE A 121 11.19 3.32 19.67
CA ILE A 121 12.21 2.79 18.76
C ILE A 121 13.40 3.76 18.62
N HIS A 122 13.14 5.07 18.55
CA HIS A 122 14.20 6.08 18.44
C HIS A 122 15.08 6.16 19.69
N GLN A 123 14.55 5.77 20.85
CA GLN A 123 15.28 5.75 22.11
C GLN A 123 15.91 4.39 22.43
N SER A 124 15.86 3.42 21.50
CA SER A 124 16.33 2.03 21.73
C SER A 124 15.67 1.37 22.95
N ILE A 125 14.47 1.81 23.30
CA ILE A 125 13.65 1.23 24.36
C ILE A 125 13.02 -0.01 23.76
N ILE A 126 13.69 -1.13 23.93
CA ILE A 126 13.27 -2.40 23.36
C ILE A 126 12.42 -3.14 24.40
N ILE A 127 11.43 -3.91 23.92
CA ILE A 127 10.70 -4.95 24.68
C ILE A 127 11.66 -5.60 25.67
N LYS A 128 11.22 -5.83 26.91
CA LYS A 128 12.06 -6.45 27.94
C LYS A 128 11.60 -7.83 28.37
N ASP A 129 10.34 -8.19 28.11
CA ASP A 129 9.78 -9.42 28.61
C ASP A 129 8.92 -10.13 27.56
N TYR A 130 8.88 -11.45 27.66
CA TYR A 130 8.07 -12.32 26.83
C TYR A 130 7.60 -13.53 27.64
N ARG A 131 6.46 -14.11 27.25
CA ARG A 131 5.92 -15.33 27.85
C ARG A 131 6.26 -16.54 26.97
N PRO A 132 7.10 -17.49 27.44
CA PRO A 132 7.52 -18.64 26.62
C PRO A 132 6.37 -19.51 26.11
N SER A 133 5.28 -19.65 26.87
CA SER A 133 4.20 -20.61 26.56
C SER A 133 3.42 -20.30 25.28
N ASP A 134 3.30 -19.03 24.90
CA ASP A 134 2.55 -18.57 23.72
C ASP A 134 3.34 -17.55 22.87
N GLY A 135 4.59 -17.30 23.26
CA GLY A 135 5.47 -16.34 22.62
C GLY A 135 4.97 -14.90 22.72
N ASP A 136 4.03 -14.59 23.63
CA ASP A 136 3.52 -13.23 23.77
C ASP A 136 4.61 -12.30 24.29
N VAL A 137 4.51 -11.03 23.92
CA VAL A 137 5.56 -10.04 24.06
C VAL A 137 5.00 -8.86 24.82
N PHE A 138 5.66 -8.45 25.90
CA PHE A 138 5.13 -7.43 26.78
C PHE A 138 5.97 -6.16 26.80
N ILE A 139 5.28 -5.03 26.86
CA ILE A 139 5.87 -3.77 27.25
C ILE A 139 5.34 -3.40 28.63
N ASN A 140 6.25 -3.01 29.55
CA ASN A 140 5.85 -2.43 30.83
C ASN A 140 5.50 -0.95 30.58
N ILE A 141 4.24 -0.58 30.83
CA ILE A 141 3.77 0.80 30.62
C ILE A 141 4.53 1.78 31.52
N GLU A 142 4.71 1.44 32.79
CA GLU A 142 5.30 2.34 33.78
C GLU A 142 6.77 2.60 33.48
N GLU A 143 7.47 1.58 33.00
CA GLU A 143 8.84 1.71 32.54
C GLU A 143 8.94 2.63 31.31
N VAL A 144 8.05 2.45 30.33
CA VAL A 144 7.97 3.34 29.17
C VAL A 144 7.73 4.79 29.63
N VAL A 145 6.81 5.01 30.57
CA VAL A 145 6.50 6.33 31.13
C VAL A 145 7.71 6.96 31.83
N SER A 146 8.45 6.19 32.64
CA SER A 146 9.69 6.64 33.28
C SER A 146 10.74 7.05 32.25
N LEU A 147 10.98 6.21 31.24
CA LEU A 147 11.97 6.48 30.20
C LEU A 147 11.66 7.74 29.39
N LEU A 148 10.39 7.96 29.04
CA LEU A 148 9.95 9.18 28.36
C LEU A 148 10.13 10.43 29.23
N SER A 149 9.96 10.30 30.54
CA SER A 149 10.08 11.42 31.48
C SER A 149 11.53 11.81 31.76
N GLU A 150 12.45 10.84 31.70
CA GLU A 150 13.88 11.02 31.97
C GLU A 150 14.69 11.46 30.73
N TYR A 151 14.11 11.36 29.53
CA TYR A 151 14.81 11.69 28.30
C TYR A 151 15.03 13.20 28.11
N ASP A 152 16.26 13.57 27.78
CA ASP A 152 16.63 14.96 27.47
C ASP A 152 16.27 15.32 26.02
N TYR A 153 15.09 15.92 25.84
CA TYR A 153 14.57 16.27 24.51
C TYR A 153 15.28 17.48 23.89
N PRO A 154 15.63 17.43 22.60
CA PRO A 154 16.35 18.52 21.94
C PRO A 154 15.53 19.80 21.76
N ASN A 155 14.20 19.74 21.89
CA ASN A 155 13.36 20.93 21.94
C ASN A 155 12.04 20.70 22.71
N ASP A 156 11.43 21.81 23.11
CA ASP A 156 10.18 21.84 23.87
C ASP A 156 8.99 21.16 23.18
N ARG A 157 8.95 21.18 21.85
CA ARG A 157 7.86 20.56 21.10
C ARG A 157 7.89 19.04 21.26
N TYR A 158 9.06 18.42 21.14
CA TYR A 158 9.20 16.98 21.34
C TYR A 158 8.90 16.58 22.78
N ARG A 159 9.36 17.37 23.75
CA ARG A 159 9.03 17.16 25.17
C ARG A 159 7.52 17.17 25.42
N ARG A 160 6.80 18.19 24.93
CA ARG A 160 5.34 18.28 25.09
C ARG A 160 4.62 17.11 24.44
N ASN A 161 5.02 16.70 23.24
CA ASN A 161 4.38 15.56 22.59
C ASN A 161 4.63 14.24 23.34
N ALA A 162 5.81 14.07 23.96
CA ALA A 162 6.10 12.92 24.81
C ALA A 162 5.27 12.95 26.10
N GLU A 163 5.13 14.11 26.74
CA GLU A 163 4.24 14.29 27.91
C GLU A 163 2.77 13.98 27.58
N GLU A 164 2.30 14.36 26.39
CA GLU A 164 0.97 14.00 25.90
C GLU A 164 0.84 12.48 25.68
N PHE A 165 1.85 11.85 25.09
CA PHE A 165 1.88 10.39 24.92
C PHE A 165 1.89 9.66 26.27
N THR A 166 2.69 10.11 27.22
CA THR A 166 2.74 9.58 28.60
C THR A 166 1.38 9.63 29.29
N LYS A 167 0.68 10.78 29.23
CA LYS A 167 -0.69 10.88 29.77
C LYS A 167 -1.65 9.93 29.07
N TRP A 168 -1.45 9.72 27.79
CA TRP A 168 -2.29 8.81 27.02
C TRP A 168 -2.02 7.33 27.34
N LEU A 169 -0.77 6.97 27.66
CA LEU A 169 -0.40 5.62 28.12
C LEU A 169 -1.18 5.20 29.37
N GLU A 170 -1.50 6.14 30.26
CA GLU A 170 -2.33 5.85 31.44
C GLU A 170 -3.74 5.34 31.07
N CYS A 171 -4.28 5.73 29.91
CA CYS A 171 -5.58 5.25 29.43
C CYS A 171 -5.56 3.79 28.96
N PHE A 172 -4.40 3.15 28.86
CA PHE A 172 -4.27 1.75 28.45
C PHE A 172 -4.20 0.78 29.63
N LYS A 173 -4.19 1.27 30.87
CA LYS A 173 -4.19 0.42 32.08
C LYS A 173 -5.36 -0.57 32.09
N ASP A 174 -6.53 -0.16 31.61
CA ASP A 174 -7.73 -1.02 31.54
C ASP A 174 -7.60 -2.16 30.50
N ASP A 175 -6.72 -2.02 29.50
CA ASP A 175 -6.45 -3.04 28.48
C ASP A 175 -5.17 -3.84 28.80
N SER A 176 -4.57 -3.60 29.96
CA SER A 176 -3.29 -4.16 30.38
C SER A 176 -3.46 -5.35 31.32
N LEU A 177 -2.38 -6.11 31.49
CA LEU A 177 -2.27 -7.19 32.45
C LEU A 177 -1.41 -6.74 33.63
N GLU A 178 -1.91 -6.96 34.83
CA GLU A 178 -1.14 -6.74 36.06
C GLU A 178 -0.33 -8.01 36.39
N ILE A 179 0.98 -7.86 36.50
CA ILE A 179 1.91 -8.95 36.82
C ILE A 179 2.90 -8.44 37.86
N LYS A 180 2.86 -8.98 39.09
CA LYS A 180 3.77 -8.59 40.18
C LYS A 180 3.82 -7.07 40.41
N ASP A 181 2.64 -6.45 40.50
CA ASP A 181 2.44 -5.01 40.73
C ASP A 181 2.86 -4.09 39.55
N ASP A 182 3.36 -4.65 38.44
CA ASP A 182 3.65 -3.93 37.19
C ASP A 182 2.51 -4.09 36.18
N ILE A 183 2.35 -3.10 35.28
CA ILE A 183 1.30 -3.05 34.26
C ILE A 183 1.88 -3.30 32.86
N PHE A 184 1.42 -4.36 32.21
CA PHE A 184 1.95 -4.79 30.91
C PHE A 184 0.92 -4.77 29.78
N LEU A 185 1.33 -4.33 28.60
CA LEU A 185 0.57 -4.52 27.36
C LEU A 185 1.11 -5.67 26.53
N SER A 186 0.21 -6.56 26.11
CA SER A 186 0.49 -7.62 25.14
C SER A 186 0.63 -7.01 23.74
N MET A 187 1.83 -7.05 23.18
CA MET A 187 2.10 -6.54 21.84
C MET A 187 1.49 -7.43 20.76
N LYS A 188 1.29 -8.74 20.97
CA LYS A 188 0.53 -9.56 20.02
C LYS A 188 -0.94 -9.16 19.98
N ASN A 189 -1.54 -8.88 21.13
CA ASN A 189 -2.91 -8.37 21.19
C ASN A 189 -3.02 -7.00 20.51
N VAL A 190 -2.10 -6.08 20.82
CA VAL A 190 -2.03 -4.76 20.16
C VAL A 190 -1.88 -4.91 18.65
N THR A 191 -0.96 -5.76 18.17
CA THR A 191 -0.78 -6.01 16.73
C THR A 191 -2.07 -6.49 16.07
N SER A 192 -2.78 -7.43 16.68
CA SER A 192 -4.05 -7.93 16.15
C SER A 192 -5.08 -6.80 16.03
N LEU A 193 -5.22 -5.98 17.07
CA LEU A 193 -6.16 -4.85 17.08
C LEU A 193 -5.77 -3.77 16.05
N VAL A 194 -4.48 -3.51 15.86
CA VAL A 194 -4.00 -2.58 14.82
C VAL A 194 -4.34 -3.11 13.43
N VAL A 195 -4.10 -4.40 13.16
CA VAL A 195 -4.42 -5.00 11.85
C VAL A 195 -5.91 -4.87 11.55
N ASP A 196 -6.78 -5.13 12.52
CA ASP A 196 -8.22 -4.96 12.37
C ASP A 196 -8.61 -3.51 12.05
N GLU A 197 -8.04 -2.54 12.78
CA GLU A 197 -8.28 -1.12 12.54
C GLU A 197 -7.74 -0.66 11.17
N MET A 198 -6.59 -1.16 10.75
CA MET A 198 -5.96 -0.83 9.47
C MET A 198 -6.66 -1.49 8.27
N SER A 199 -7.25 -2.67 8.44
CA SER A 199 -8.03 -3.34 7.39
C SER A 199 -9.24 -2.49 6.96
N GLN A 200 -9.89 -1.82 7.92
CA GLN A 200 -10.96 -0.87 7.63
C GLN A 200 -10.43 0.35 6.84
N MET A 201 -9.31 0.93 7.28
CA MET A 201 -8.67 2.06 6.62
C MET A 201 -8.19 1.74 5.20
N LYS A 202 -7.65 0.53 4.99
CA LYS A 202 -7.14 0.03 3.71
C LYS A 202 -8.17 0.20 2.59
N ASN A 203 -9.38 -0.29 2.81
CA ASN A 203 -10.43 -0.24 1.79
C ASN A 203 -10.83 1.20 1.45
N ASP A 204 -11.00 2.06 2.46
CA ASP A 204 -11.38 3.46 2.25
C ASP A 204 -10.30 4.24 1.49
N VAL A 205 -9.04 4.05 1.87
CA VAL A 205 -7.88 4.70 1.25
C VAL A 205 -7.72 4.24 -0.21
N LEU A 206 -7.71 2.93 -0.45
CA LEU A 206 -7.56 2.38 -1.80
C LEU A 206 -8.73 2.79 -2.69
N LEU A 207 -9.96 2.79 -2.19
CA LEU A 207 -11.14 3.18 -2.98
C LEU A 207 -11.10 4.65 -3.37
N TYR A 208 -10.72 5.53 -2.44
CA TYR A 208 -10.59 6.94 -2.73
C TYR A 208 -9.47 7.23 -3.74
N ALA A 209 -8.28 6.66 -3.53
CA ALA A 209 -7.15 6.82 -4.43
C ALA A 209 -7.46 6.26 -5.83
N TYR A 210 -8.16 5.12 -5.89
CA TYR A 210 -8.60 4.52 -7.14
C TYR A 210 -9.50 5.49 -7.93
N ARG A 211 -10.61 5.93 -7.32
CA ARG A 211 -11.59 6.80 -7.99
C ARG A 211 -11.01 8.16 -8.38
N LYS A 212 -10.12 8.72 -7.55
CA LYS A 212 -9.53 10.03 -7.81
C LYS A 212 -8.43 10.03 -8.87
N SER A 213 -7.69 8.94 -9.01
CA SER A 213 -6.45 8.94 -9.80
C SER A 213 -6.34 7.79 -10.79
N ILE A 214 -6.74 6.60 -10.40
CA ILE A 214 -6.58 5.41 -11.24
C ILE A 214 -7.67 5.35 -12.30
N GLN A 215 -8.95 5.47 -11.91
CA GLN A 215 -10.03 5.46 -12.88
C GLN A 215 -9.82 6.50 -14.01
N PRO A 216 -9.51 7.78 -13.73
CA PRO A 216 -9.21 8.75 -14.79
C PRO A 216 -7.99 8.39 -15.64
N SER A 217 -6.98 7.73 -15.06
CA SER A 217 -5.78 7.30 -15.78
C SER A 217 -6.07 6.13 -16.72
N ILE A 218 -6.84 5.14 -16.26
CA ILE A 218 -7.30 4.01 -17.07
C ILE A 218 -8.19 4.50 -18.21
N GLU A 219 -9.15 5.37 -17.92
CA GLU A 219 -10.00 5.97 -18.96
C GLU A 219 -9.19 6.77 -19.99
N TRP A 220 -8.13 7.45 -19.56
CA TRP A 220 -7.22 8.16 -20.46
C TRP A 220 -6.44 7.20 -21.34
N LEU A 221 -5.89 6.10 -20.78
CA LEU A 221 -5.15 5.09 -21.54
C LEU A 221 -6.04 4.44 -22.60
N ILE A 222 -7.26 4.06 -22.25
CA ILE A 222 -8.22 3.46 -23.20
C ILE A 222 -8.53 4.41 -24.36
N LYS A 223 -8.65 5.72 -24.09
CA LYS A 223 -8.88 6.72 -25.16
C LYS A 223 -7.74 6.83 -26.16
N GLN A 224 -6.53 6.38 -25.82
CA GLN A 224 -5.40 6.36 -26.75
C GLN A 224 -5.45 5.18 -27.72
N ILE A 225 -6.38 4.24 -27.52
CA ILE A 225 -6.45 2.99 -28.26
C ILE A 225 -7.51 3.11 -29.36
N PRO A 226 -7.15 3.04 -30.66
CA PRO A 226 -8.10 3.12 -31.74
C PRO A 226 -8.94 1.85 -31.80
N ILE A 227 -10.18 2.03 -32.26
CA ILE A 227 -11.13 0.94 -32.50
C ILE A 227 -11.31 0.83 -34.02
N ILE A 228 -10.99 -0.33 -34.57
CA ILE A 228 -11.11 -0.64 -35.99
C ILE A 228 -11.98 -1.87 -36.13
N ASP A 229 -13.00 -1.79 -36.99
CA ASP A 229 -14.01 -2.84 -37.18
C ASP A 229 -14.64 -3.32 -35.86
N GLY A 230 -14.85 -2.39 -34.94
CA GLY A 230 -15.44 -2.65 -33.62
C GLY A 230 -14.50 -3.29 -32.60
N LYS A 231 -13.19 -3.42 -32.90
CA LYS A 231 -12.20 -4.02 -32.00
C LYS A 231 -11.10 -3.04 -31.60
N PHE A 232 -10.75 -3.03 -30.32
CA PHE A 232 -9.55 -2.34 -29.83
C PHE A 232 -8.31 -2.95 -30.49
N GLN A 233 -7.40 -2.08 -30.93
CA GLN A 233 -6.12 -2.47 -31.50
C GLN A 233 -5.01 -2.42 -30.43
N TYR A 234 -3.89 -3.08 -30.68
CA TYR A 234 -2.67 -2.85 -29.90
C TYR A 234 -1.94 -1.63 -30.43
N VAL A 235 -1.58 -0.71 -29.54
CA VAL A 235 -1.00 0.57 -29.89
C VAL A 235 0.46 0.66 -29.49
N PHE A 236 1.25 1.18 -30.42
CA PHE A 236 2.63 1.58 -30.25
C PHE A 236 2.76 3.04 -30.66
N VAL A 237 2.93 3.94 -29.69
CA VAL A 237 3.20 5.35 -29.95
C VAL A 237 4.71 5.55 -29.97
N VAL A 238 5.26 5.77 -31.17
CA VAL A 238 6.70 5.69 -31.43
C VAL A 238 7.28 7.05 -31.82
N ASP A 239 8.39 7.45 -31.20
CA ASP A 239 9.27 8.47 -31.78
C ASP A 239 10.34 7.81 -32.65
N LYS A 240 10.12 7.81 -33.96
CA LYS A 240 11.03 7.21 -34.96
C LYS A 240 12.43 7.81 -34.94
N GLY A 241 12.60 9.02 -34.39
CA GLY A 241 13.91 9.66 -34.24
C GLY A 241 14.75 9.12 -33.07
N ASN A 242 14.12 8.46 -32.10
CA ASN A 242 14.73 8.07 -30.81
C ASN A 242 14.34 6.63 -30.38
N LEU A 243 14.27 5.71 -31.35
CA LEU A 243 14.05 4.28 -31.06
C LEU A 243 15.32 3.63 -30.46
N PRO A 244 15.18 2.68 -29.51
CA PRO A 244 13.93 2.07 -29.01
C PRO A 244 13.34 2.73 -27.74
N GLU A 245 14.00 3.72 -27.14
CA GLU A 245 13.63 4.27 -25.82
C GLU A 245 12.30 5.07 -25.82
N SER A 246 11.73 5.31 -27.00
CA SER A 246 10.58 6.18 -27.23
C SER A 246 9.34 5.44 -27.75
N VAL A 247 9.10 4.21 -27.29
CA VAL A 247 7.84 3.48 -27.54
C VAL A 247 6.95 3.58 -26.31
N ARG A 248 5.69 3.98 -26.50
CA ARG A 248 4.64 3.98 -25.46
C ARG A 248 3.51 3.04 -25.85
N GLU A 249 3.11 2.19 -24.90
CA GLU A 249 2.21 1.07 -25.15
C GLU A 249 1.02 1.10 -24.18
N PRO A 250 -0.04 1.87 -24.49
CA PRO A 250 -1.19 2.05 -23.59
C PRO A 250 -1.87 0.74 -23.20
N ASN A 251 -2.03 -0.20 -24.14
CA ASN A 251 -2.63 -1.50 -23.88
C ASN A 251 -1.80 -2.29 -22.85
N TYR A 252 -0.50 -2.49 -23.10
CA TYR A 252 0.37 -3.29 -22.23
C TYR A 252 0.49 -2.69 -20.83
N ALA A 253 0.62 -1.37 -20.73
CA ALA A 253 0.65 -0.70 -19.43
C ALA A 253 -0.64 -0.92 -18.63
N MET A 254 -1.80 -0.83 -19.27
CA MET A 254 -3.08 -1.06 -18.62
C MET A 254 -3.25 -2.53 -18.24
N GLU A 255 -2.94 -3.46 -19.14
CA GLU A 255 -3.09 -4.90 -18.90
C GLU A 255 -2.16 -5.41 -17.79
N ASP A 256 -0.91 -4.94 -17.74
CA ASP A 256 0.01 -5.24 -16.63
C ASP A 256 -0.55 -4.73 -15.29
N PHE A 257 -1.06 -3.49 -15.27
CA PHE A 257 -1.70 -2.94 -14.08
C PHE A 257 -2.89 -3.79 -13.62
N VAL A 258 -3.81 -4.17 -14.53
CA VAL A 258 -4.96 -5.02 -14.20
C VAL A 258 -4.51 -6.37 -13.65
N ARG A 259 -3.51 -7.01 -14.27
CA ARG A 259 -2.93 -8.28 -13.82
C ARG A 259 -2.37 -8.17 -12.40
N ARG A 260 -1.56 -7.15 -12.14
CA ARG A 260 -0.97 -6.91 -10.81
C ARG A 260 -2.03 -6.61 -9.77
N MET A 261 -3.08 -5.87 -10.12
CA MET A 261 -4.22 -5.62 -9.24
C MET A 261 -4.96 -6.91 -8.85
N ILE A 262 -5.22 -7.80 -9.80
CA ILE A 262 -5.83 -9.11 -9.53
C ILE A 262 -4.95 -9.94 -8.60
N LYS A 263 -3.64 -10.00 -8.89
CA LYS A 263 -2.69 -10.77 -8.09
C LYS A 263 -2.56 -10.24 -6.65
N SER A 264 -2.56 -8.92 -6.47
CA SER A 264 -2.32 -8.30 -5.16
C SER A 264 -3.58 -8.18 -4.30
N LEU A 265 -4.75 -7.93 -4.88
CA LEU A 265 -6.00 -7.72 -4.12
C LEU A 265 -7.02 -8.86 -4.26
N GLY A 266 -6.88 -9.71 -5.27
CA GLY A 266 -7.87 -10.73 -5.62
C GLY A 266 -9.08 -10.17 -6.37
N VAL A 267 -9.69 -11.03 -7.17
CA VAL A 267 -10.84 -10.71 -8.04
C VAL A 267 -12.07 -10.21 -7.27
N GLU A 268 -12.22 -10.63 -6.02
CA GLU A 268 -13.36 -10.27 -5.17
C GLU A 268 -13.23 -8.88 -4.52
N SER A 269 -12.04 -8.27 -4.60
CA SER A 269 -11.79 -6.93 -4.06
C SER A 269 -12.70 -5.90 -4.70
N VAL A 270 -13.21 -4.97 -3.88
CA VAL A 270 -14.03 -3.84 -4.34
C VAL A 270 -13.32 -3.04 -5.43
N ILE A 271 -11.99 -2.87 -5.32
CA ILE A 271 -11.20 -2.12 -6.30
C ILE A 271 -11.15 -2.83 -7.64
N CYS A 272 -10.94 -4.15 -7.64
CA CYS A 272 -10.95 -4.96 -8.86
C CYS A 272 -12.33 -4.94 -9.51
N LYS A 273 -13.41 -5.01 -8.72
CA LYS A 273 -14.79 -4.89 -9.23
C LYS A 273 -15.06 -3.54 -9.89
N GLU A 274 -14.60 -2.42 -9.30
CA GLU A 274 -14.72 -1.11 -9.96
C GLU A 274 -13.89 -1.04 -11.24
N LEU A 275 -12.67 -1.58 -11.23
CA LEU A 275 -11.82 -1.66 -12.42
C LEU A 275 -12.48 -2.44 -13.55
N PHE A 276 -13.04 -3.62 -13.28
CA PHE A 276 -13.73 -4.41 -14.29
C PHE A 276 -14.99 -3.72 -14.81
N THR A 277 -15.72 -3.02 -13.94
CA THR A 277 -16.88 -2.22 -14.34
C THR A 277 -16.46 -1.14 -15.33
N VAL A 278 -15.38 -0.39 -15.04
CA VAL A 278 -14.86 0.63 -15.96
C VAL A 278 -14.43 0.01 -17.29
N LEU A 279 -13.71 -1.11 -17.29
CA LEU A 279 -13.27 -1.79 -18.52
C LEU A 279 -14.48 -2.24 -19.37
N SER A 280 -15.47 -2.86 -18.74
CA SER A 280 -16.71 -3.31 -19.40
C SER A 280 -17.54 -2.14 -19.95
N GLU A 281 -17.68 -1.05 -19.20
CA GLU A 281 -18.37 0.16 -19.67
C GLU A 281 -17.67 0.78 -20.90
N LYS A 282 -16.35 0.68 -20.98
CA LYS A 282 -15.57 1.09 -22.16
C LYS A 282 -15.51 0.03 -23.25
N LYS A 283 -16.12 -1.14 -23.03
CA LYS A 283 -16.09 -2.31 -23.93
C LYS A 283 -14.67 -2.82 -24.22
N TYR A 284 -13.75 -2.58 -23.28
CA TYR A 284 -12.39 -3.11 -23.35
C TYR A 284 -12.41 -4.56 -22.89
N ASP A 285 -12.82 -5.44 -23.80
CA ASP A 285 -13.15 -6.83 -23.49
C ASP A 285 -12.09 -7.81 -24.05
N TYR A 286 -10.99 -7.30 -24.62
CA TYR A 286 -9.95 -8.10 -25.27
C TYR A 286 -8.59 -7.85 -24.62
N PHE A 287 -8.00 -8.91 -24.07
CA PHE A 287 -6.69 -8.87 -23.40
C PHE A 287 -5.72 -9.79 -24.14
N TYR A 288 -4.48 -9.33 -24.29
CA TYR A 288 -3.53 -9.99 -25.19
C TYR A 288 -3.01 -11.30 -24.64
N ASP A 289 -3.02 -11.48 -23.31
CA ASP A 289 -2.40 -12.60 -22.60
C ASP A 289 -3.07 -13.95 -22.96
N GLY A 290 -2.83 -14.37 -24.19
CA GLY A 290 -3.38 -15.49 -24.93
C GLY A 290 -4.77 -15.28 -25.57
N ASN A 291 -5.00 -14.13 -26.23
CA ASN A 291 -6.19 -13.85 -27.06
C ASN A 291 -7.52 -14.20 -26.37
N CYS A 292 -7.75 -13.60 -25.21
CA CYS A 292 -8.81 -14.05 -24.32
C CYS A 292 -9.69 -12.88 -23.86
N ASP A 293 -10.94 -13.20 -23.54
CA ASP A 293 -11.87 -12.19 -23.02
C ASP A 293 -11.51 -11.82 -21.57
N LEU A 294 -12.18 -10.81 -21.02
CA LEU A 294 -11.95 -10.37 -19.64
C LEU A 294 -12.11 -11.51 -18.62
N GLU A 295 -13.05 -12.42 -18.84
CA GLU A 295 -13.31 -13.53 -17.92
C GLU A 295 -12.17 -14.55 -17.93
N ASP A 296 -11.70 -14.93 -19.12
CA ASP A 296 -10.54 -15.78 -19.32
C ASP A 296 -9.26 -15.13 -18.76
N PHE A 297 -9.06 -13.83 -18.99
CA PHE A 297 -7.93 -13.08 -18.46
C PHE A 297 -7.92 -13.08 -16.92
N ILE A 298 -9.09 -12.86 -16.32
CA ILE A 298 -9.27 -12.94 -14.87
C ILE A 298 -8.91 -14.34 -14.37
N ASN A 299 -9.36 -15.40 -15.05
CA ASN A 299 -9.07 -16.77 -14.65
C ASN A 299 -7.59 -17.14 -14.76
N ARG A 300 -6.87 -16.59 -15.74
CA ARG A 300 -5.41 -16.78 -15.90
C ARG A 300 -4.58 -15.95 -14.94
N SER A 301 -5.13 -14.87 -14.41
CA SER A 301 -4.44 -13.93 -13.52
C SER A 301 -4.55 -14.26 -12.02
N LYS A 302 -5.32 -15.30 -11.66
CA LYS A 302 -5.40 -15.85 -10.29
C LYS A 302 -4.12 -16.59 -9.92
#